data_AF-A0A6I9ZQ65-F1
#
_entry.id   AF-A0A6I9ZQ65-F1
#
_cell.length_a   1.000
_cell.length_b   1.000
_cell.length_c   1.000
_cell.angle_alpha   90.00
_cell.angle_beta   90.00
_cell.angle_gamma   90.00
#
_symmetry.space_group_name_H-M   'P 1'
#
loop_
_entity.id
_entity.type
_entity.pdbx_description
1 polymer ?
#
loop_
_entity_poly.entity_id
_entity_poly.type
_entity_poly.pdbx_seq_one_letter_code
_entity_poly.pdbx_strand_id
1 'polypeptide(L)'
;MAIPRLRHAVRTLFEVPAALRRLSRACSTFHAFTDVLRLPKRQMTKLVFPLQELERQLTPDSRLDLHVKIFDPSLEDISKAEAVFTATSRNRISYLSSAVRLDHAPDLPSPEGHTKKMNFFKVGKYFTLVDMPGYGYRAPEDFVDMVETYLKERRNLMRTFLLVDSVVGIQKTDSIAIEMCEEFALPYVMVLTKIDKSSKGHLLKQVLQIQKFVDRETQGCFPQLFPVSSVTYSGIHLLRCFIANITGNLKTDGL
;
A
#
# COMPACT_ATOMS: atom_id res chain seq x y z
N MET A 1 -71.13 21.11 -13.20
CA MET A 1 -70.60 22.45 -12.87
C MET A 1 -69.16 22.54 -13.33
N ALA A 2 -68.80 23.67 -13.92
CA ALA A 2 -67.67 23.85 -14.84
C ALA A 2 -66.69 24.92 -14.34
N ILE A 3 -65.38 24.62 -14.38
CA ILE A 3 -64.23 25.50 -14.76
C ILE A 3 -63.85 26.66 -13.76
N PRO A 4 -62.64 27.29 -13.74
CA PRO A 4 -61.21 26.87 -13.53
C PRO A 4 -60.40 27.80 -12.55
N ARG A 5 -59.09 27.50 -12.30
CA ARG A 5 -57.89 28.32 -12.71
C ARG A 5 -56.63 28.14 -11.83
N LEU A 6 -55.55 27.79 -12.54
CA LEU A 6 -54.14 28.26 -12.47
C LEU A 6 -53.42 28.45 -11.12
N ARG A 7 -52.23 27.84 -10.98
CA ARG A 7 -50.91 28.44 -11.33
C ARG A 7 -49.76 27.41 -11.24
N HIS A 8 -48.86 27.48 -12.24
CA HIS A 8 -47.40 27.25 -12.28
C HIS A 8 -46.75 26.15 -11.41
N ALA A 9 -45.68 25.45 -11.79
CA ALA A 9 -44.88 25.25 -13.01
C ALA A 9 -43.73 24.28 -12.58
N VAL A 10 -43.02 23.73 -13.56
CA VAL A 10 -41.62 23.21 -13.47
C VAL A 10 -41.42 21.72 -13.12
N ARG A 11 -40.93 21.00 -14.16
CA ARG A 11 -40.01 19.84 -14.18
C ARG A 11 -40.43 18.51 -13.53
N THR A 12 -40.69 17.52 -14.38
CA THR A 12 -39.94 16.24 -14.35
C THR A 12 -40.10 15.53 -15.69
N LEU A 13 -39.00 15.43 -16.45
CA LEU A 13 -38.92 14.67 -17.70
C LEU A 13 -37.64 13.84 -17.63
N PHE A 14 -37.76 12.60 -18.08
CA PHE A 14 -36.77 11.52 -18.18
C PHE A 14 -36.60 10.60 -16.96
N GLU A 15 -37.55 9.67 -16.84
CA GLU A 15 -37.21 8.28 -16.53
C GLU A 15 -36.38 7.69 -17.70
N VAL A 16 -35.25 7.06 -17.38
CA VAL A 16 -34.46 6.22 -18.29
C VAL A 16 -34.14 4.91 -17.54
N PRO A 17 -34.25 3.73 -18.18
CA PRO A 17 -34.39 2.45 -17.48
C PRO A 17 -33.13 1.94 -16.79
N ALA A 18 -33.35 1.20 -15.71
CA ALA A 18 -32.35 0.44 -14.97
C ALA A 18 -31.81 -0.76 -15.77
N ALA A 19 -30.99 -0.52 -16.80
CA ALA A 19 -30.34 -1.60 -17.56
C ALA A 19 -28.99 -1.21 -18.21
N LEU A 20 -28.26 -0.24 -17.64
CA LEU A 20 -26.88 0.07 -18.05
C LEU A 20 -25.95 0.29 -16.86
N ARG A 21 -26.09 -0.58 -15.85
CA ARG A 21 -25.34 -0.54 -14.58
C ARG A 21 -24.28 -1.64 -14.49
N ARG A 22 -23.64 -1.96 -15.61
CA ARG A 22 -22.46 -2.85 -15.67
C ARG A 22 -21.45 -2.24 -16.64
N LEU A 23 -20.21 -2.10 -16.17
CA LEU A 23 -19.00 -1.62 -16.86
C LEU A 23 -18.77 -0.10 -16.92
N SER A 24 -18.37 0.51 -15.79
CA SER A 24 -17.44 1.66 -15.78
C SER A 24 -16.92 2.03 -14.38
N ARG A 25 -16.32 1.08 -13.64
CA ARG A 25 -15.55 1.41 -12.40
C ARG A 25 -14.06 1.62 -12.64
N ALA A 26 -13.57 1.48 -13.87
CA ALA A 26 -12.16 1.67 -14.22
C ALA A 26 -11.80 3.11 -14.65
N CYS A 27 -12.74 4.05 -14.59
CA CYS A 27 -12.55 5.43 -15.07
C CYS A 27 -12.90 6.49 -14.01
N SER A 28 -12.69 6.22 -12.72
CA SER A 28 -12.88 7.23 -11.65
C SER A 28 -11.58 7.64 -10.96
N THR A 29 -10.52 6.84 -11.02
CA THR A 29 -9.25 7.11 -10.31
C THR A 29 -8.45 8.24 -10.95
N PHE A 30 -8.47 8.37 -12.28
CA PHE A 30 -7.73 9.43 -12.99
C PHE A 30 -8.35 10.82 -12.75
N HIS A 31 -9.69 10.89 -12.72
CA HIS A 31 -10.40 12.13 -12.36
C HIS A 31 -10.10 12.53 -10.91
N ALA A 32 -10.17 11.56 -9.98
CA ALA A 32 -9.87 11.80 -8.57
C ALA A 32 -8.45 12.37 -8.34
N PHE A 33 -7.44 11.94 -9.11
CA PHE A 33 -6.07 12.44 -8.95
C PHE A 33 -5.86 13.83 -9.59
N THR A 34 -6.53 14.13 -10.71
CA THR A 34 -6.52 15.47 -11.29
C THR A 34 -7.19 16.48 -10.35
N ASP A 35 -8.22 16.04 -9.64
CA ASP A 35 -8.89 16.82 -8.60
C ASP A 35 -8.02 16.97 -7.34
N VAL A 36 -7.15 15.99 -7.04
CA VAL A 36 -6.12 16.08 -5.98
C VAL A 36 -5.14 17.23 -6.20
N LEU A 37 -4.69 17.44 -7.44
CA LEU A 37 -3.81 18.57 -7.80
C LEU A 37 -4.49 19.94 -7.62
N ARG A 38 -5.82 19.96 -7.49
CA ARG A 38 -6.62 21.17 -7.24
C ARG A 38 -6.96 21.35 -5.76
N LEU A 39 -6.57 20.43 -4.89
CA LEU A 39 -6.90 20.51 -3.46
C LEU A 39 -6.04 21.57 -2.75
N PRO A 40 -6.56 22.19 -1.67
CA PRO A 40 -5.77 23.06 -0.82
C PRO A 40 -4.53 22.34 -0.28
N LYS A 41 -3.41 23.06 -0.12
CA LYS A 41 -2.11 22.52 0.33
C LYS A 41 -2.21 21.57 1.54
N ARG A 42 -3.10 21.85 2.51
CA ARG A 42 -3.36 20.99 3.68
C ARG A 42 -3.95 19.61 3.37
N GLN A 43 -4.72 19.48 2.30
CA GLN A 43 -5.29 18.20 1.85
C GLN A 43 -4.30 17.45 0.96
N MET A 44 -3.47 18.16 0.19
CA MET A 44 -2.33 17.57 -0.52
C MET A 44 -1.31 16.96 0.45
N THR A 45 -1.00 17.60 1.57
CA THR A 45 -0.09 17.05 2.61
C THR A 45 -0.57 15.71 3.16
N LYS A 46 -1.90 15.49 3.25
CA LYS A 46 -2.46 14.18 3.67
C LYS A 46 -2.18 13.06 2.67
N LEU A 47 -1.99 13.40 1.40
CA LEU A 47 -1.61 12.46 0.37
C LEU A 47 -0.09 12.26 0.42
N VAL A 48 0.67 13.35 0.36
CA VAL A 48 2.12 13.31 0.10
C VAL A 48 2.94 12.60 1.18
N PHE A 49 2.55 12.59 2.47
CA PHE A 49 3.12 11.68 3.49
C PHE A 49 2.49 12.01 4.85
N PRO A 50 2.14 11.02 5.70
CA PRO A 50 1.73 11.31 7.06
C PRO A 50 2.87 11.85 7.95
N LEU A 51 4.15 11.62 7.63
CA LEU A 51 5.23 12.11 8.50
C LEU A 51 5.48 13.62 8.41
N GLN A 52 5.14 14.29 7.31
CA GLN A 52 5.35 15.74 7.19
C GLN A 52 4.48 16.54 8.18
N GLU A 53 3.25 16.05 8.42
CA GLU A 53 2.37 16.62 9.46
C GLU A 53 2.81 16.20 10.87
N LEU A 54 3.44 15.03 10.99
CA LEU A 54 4.02 14.56 12.27
C LEU A 54 5.33 15.27 12.63
N GLU A 55 6.11 15.70 11.63
CA GLU A 55 7.36 16.45 11.79
C GLU A 55 7.08 17.79 12.49
N ARG A 56 5.94 18.41 12.20
CA ARG A 56 5.46 19.62 12.90
C ARG A 56 5.13 19.39 14.38
N GLN A 57 4.93 18.13 14.78
CA GLN A 57 4.66 17.73 16.17
C GLN A 57 5.92 17.26 16.90
N LEU A 58 7.05 17.09 16.19
CA LEU A 58 8.36 16.88 16.80
C LEU A 58 8.88 18.23 17.28
N THR A 59 9.39 18.31 18.52
CA THR A 59 9.91 19.58 19.06
C THR A 59 11.11 20.06 18.24
N PRO A 60 11.33 21.39 18.11
CA PRO A 60 12.44 21.95 17.32
C PRO A 60 13.82 21.39 17.68
N ASP A 61 14.04 21.07 18.96
CA ASP A 61 15.29 20.51 19.50
C ASP A 61 15.41 18.98 19.35
N SER A 62 14.34 18.30 18.92
CA SER A 62 14.35 16.86 18.60
C SER A 62 14.25 16.62 17.10
N ARG A 63 14.80 17.55 16.30
CA ARG A 63 15.37 17.22 15.00
C ARG A 63 16.51 16.23 15.24
N LEU A 64 16.13 14.98 15.51
CA LEU A 64 17.01 13.84 15.30
C LEU A 64 17.61 14.08 13.93
N ASP A 65 18.95 14.09 13.84
CA ASP A 65 19.72 14.10 12.60
C ASP A 65 19.41 12.84 11.79
N LEU A 66 18.15 12.70 11.39
CA LEU A 66 17.63 11.72 10.46
C LEU A 66 18.12 12.21 9.10
N HIS A 67 19.40 11.98 8.81
CA HIS A 67 19.95 11.94 7.46
C HIS A 67 19.35 10.73 6.70
N VAL A 68 18.03 10.61 6.74
CA VAL A 68 17.28 9.65 5.96
C VAL A 68 17.21 10.25 4.57
N LYS A 69 17.79 9.57 3.57
CA LYS A 69 17.40 9.81 2.18
C LYS A 69 15.93 9.43 2.07
N ILE A 70 15.06 10.40 2.23
CA ILE A 70 13.61 10.22 2.10
C ILE A 70 13.34 10.03 0.61
N PHE A 71 12.67 8.94 0.29
CA PHE A 71 11.98 8.76 -0.98
C PHE A 71 10.86 9.81 -1.07
N ASP A 72 11.15 10.86 -1.83
CA ASP A 72 10.29 12.02 -2.05
C ASP A 72 9.98 12.16 -3.56
N PRO A 73 9.10 11.31 -4.11
CA PRO A 73 8.77 11.33 -5.53
C PRO A 73 7.94 12.57 -5.89
N SER A 74 8.13 13.08 -7.11
CA SER A 74 7.27 14.16 -7.60
C SER A 74 5.83 13.70 -7.81
N LEU A 75 4.89 14.65 -7.89
CA LEU A 75 3.50 14.34 -8.24
C LEU A 75 3.38 13.69 -9.62
N GLU A 76 4.29 14.01 -10.53
CA GLU A 76 4.37 13.38 -11.85
C GLU A 76 4.81 11.93 -11.74
N ASP A 77 5.80 11.64 -10.89
CA ASP A 77 6.27 10.28 -10.61
C ASP A 77 5.17 9.40 -10.01
N ILE A 78 4.44 9.94 -9.03
CA ILE A 78 3.28 9.26 -8.43
C ILE A 78 2.23 8.95 -9.52
N SER A 79 1.95 9.91 -10.40
CA SER A 79 0.98 9.71 -11.49
C SER A 79 1.43 8.63 -12.48
N LYS A 80 2.72 8.62 -12.86
CA LYS A 80 3.32 7.59 -13.72
C LYS A 80 3.28 6.21 -13.05
N ALA A 81 3.56 6.14 -11.75
CA ALA A 81 3.49 4.90 -10.99
C ALA A 81 2.08 4.31 -10.98
N GLU A 82 1.04 5.12 -10.80
CA GLU A 82 -0.35 4.64 -10.78
C GLU A 82 -0.74 3.95 -12.11
N ALA A 83 -0.18 4.37 -13.24
CA ALA A 83 -0.40 3.71 -14.52
C ALA A 83 0.09 2.24 -14.53
N VAL A 84 1.15 1.93 -13.78
CA VAL A 84 1.71 0.58 -13.63
C VAL A 84 0.74 -0.34 -12.88
N PHE A 85 -0.02 0.19 -11.92
CA PHE A 85 -0.98 -0.58 -11.11
C PHE A 85 -2.42 -0.49 -11.62
N THR A 86 -2.68 0.32 -12.65
CA THR A 86 -4.02 0.46 -13.22
C THR A 86 -4.30 -0.66 -14.21
N ALA A 87 -5.30 -1.48 -13.89
CA ALA A 87 -5.74 -2.56 -14.76
C ALA A 87 -6.37 -1.99 -16.05
N THR A 88 -5.76 -2.27 -17.20
CA THR A 88 -6.27 -1.90 -18.53
C THR A 88 -6.23 -3.11 -19.46
N SER A 89 -6.79 -3.01 -20.66
CA SER A 89 -6.67 -4.07 -21.68
C SER A 89 -5.21 -4.41 -22.00
N ARG A 90 -4.30 -3.42 -21.89
CA ARG A 90 -2.85 -3.57 -22.12
C ARG A 90 -2.07 -3.92 -20.85
N ASN A 91 -2.64 -3.68 -19.67
CA ASN A 91 -2.00 -3.90 -18.38
C ASN A 91 -2.92 -4.74 -17.48
N ARG A 92 -2.90 -6.07 -17.65
CA ARG A 92 -3.75 -6.98 -16.84
C ARG A 92 -3.01 -7.40 -15.58
N ILE A 93 -3.65 -7.24 -14.42
CA ILE A 93 -3.21 -7.86 -13.18
C ILE A 93 -3.81 -9.27 -13.14
N SER A 94 -2.95 -10.29 -13.17
CA SER A 94 -3.37 -11.70 -13.28
C SER A 94 -2.86 -12.51 -12.10
N TYR A 95 -3.75 -13.25 -11.45
CA TYR A 95 -3.38 -14.29 -10.50
C TYR A 95 -2.85 -15.50 -11.28
N LEU A 96 -1.64 -15.95 -10.95
CA LEU A 96 -0.98 -17.04 -11.68
C LEU A 96 -1.17 -18.39 -11.01
N SER A 97 -0.85 -18.49 -9.72
CA SER A 97 -0.87 -19.77 -9.01
C SER A 97 -0.71 -19.58 -7.50
N SER A 98 -1.11 -20.63 -6.77
CA SER A 98 -0.74 -20.87 -5.39
C SER A 98 0.28 -22.00 -5.33
N ALA A 99 1.41 -21.84 -4.64
CA ALA A 99 2.49 -22.86 -4.62
C ALA A 99 2.10 -24.19 -3.91
N VAL A 100 0.87 -24.31 -3.38
CA VAL A 100 0.37 -25.54 -2.72
C VAL A 100 -1.01 -25.97 -3.26
N ARG A 101 -1.19 -26.07 -4.58
CA ARG A 101 -2.42 -26.46 -5.33
C ARG A 101 -3.34 -25.30 -5.75
N LEU A 102 -3.80 -25.40 -7.01
CA LEU A 102 -4.61 -24.43 -7.76
C LEU A 102 -6.06 -24.29 -7.28
N ASP A 103 -6.50 -25.15 -6.37
CA ASP A 103 -7.91 -25.39 -6.08
C ASP A 103 -8.54 -24.31 -5.17
N HIS A 104 -7.74 -23.41 -4.58
CA HIS A 104 -8.18 -22.49 -3.51
C HIS A 104 -7.62 -21.07 -3.67
N ALA A 105 -7.92 -20.40 -4.79
CA ALA A 105 -7.78 -18.95 -4.83
C ALA A 105 -8.80 -18.33 -3.83
N PRO A 106 -8.39 -17.44 -2.91
CA PRO A 106 -9.34 -16.86 -1.96
C PRO A 106 -10.31 -15.92 -2.68
N ASP A 107 -11.62 -16.12 -2.45
CA ASP A 107 -12.64 -15.16 -2.84
C ASP A 107 -12.62 -13.95 -1.88
N LEU A 108 -12.19 -12.79 -2.39
CA LEU A 108 -12.32 -11.48 -1.71
C LEU A 108 -11.73 -11.46 -0.26
N PRO A 109 -11.78 -10.36 0.53
CA PRO A 109 -10.75 -10.12 1.54
C PRO A 109 -10.83 -11.14 2.67
N SER A 110 -9.86 -12.04 2.68
CA SER A 110 -9.70 -13.01 3.76
C SER A 110 -9.27 -12.29 5.03
N PRO A 111 -9.76 -12.71 6.20
CA PRO A 111 -9.28 -12.18 7.47
C PRO A 111 -7.76 -12.37 7.60
N GLU A 112 -7.15 -11.60 8.49
CA GLU A 112 -5.70 -11.60 8.71
C GLU A 112 -5.17 -12.98 9.14
N GLY A 113 -4.06 -13.41 8.56
CA GLY A 113 -3.39 -14.68 8.87
C GLY A 113 -4.01 -15.92 8.23
N HIS A 114 -4.83 -15.77 7.18
CA HIS A 114 -5.41 -16.91 6.46
C HIS A 114 -4.64 -17.31 5.19
N THR A 115 -3.69 -16.50 4.72
CA THR A 115 -2.78 -16.90 3.65
C THR A 115 -1.88 -18.00 4.18
N LYS A 116 -2.14 -19.24 3.74
CA LYS A 116 -1.34 -20.44 4.07
C LYS A 116 -0.44 -20.89 2.91
N LYS A 117 -0.48 -20.17 1.78
CA LYS A 117 0.21 -20.53 0.56
C LYS A 117 0.79 -19.29 -0.09
N MET A 118 1.86 -19.48 -0.87
CA MET A 118 2.46 -18.42 -1.68
C MET A 118 1.56 -18.08 -2.88
N ASN A 119 1.08 -16.84 -2.97
CA ASN A 119 0.18 -16.36 -4.02
C ASN A 119 0.89 -15.39 -4.97
N PHE A 120 0.86 -15.66 -6.27
CA PHE A 120 1.58 -14.88 -7.27
C PHE A 120 0.63 -14.01 -8.12
N PHE A 121 0.88 -12.70 -8.13
CA PHE A 121 0.13 -11.70 -8.89
C PHE A 121 1.05 -11.03 -9.92
N LYS A 122 0.84 -11.34 -11.20
CA LYS A 122 1.55 -10.69 -12.30
C LYS A 122 0.92 -9.33 -12.60
N VAL A 123 1.70 -8.26 -12.45
CA VAL A 123 1.28 -6.88 -12.75
C VAL A 123 1.74 -6.53 -14.16
N GLY A 124 0.86 -6.77 -15.13
CA GLY A 124 1.15 -6.50 -16.54
C GLY A 124 2.38 -7.22 -17.05
N LYS A 125 3.28 -6.44 -17.67
CA LYS A 125 4.61 -6.88 -18.11
C LYS A 125 5.73 -6.42 -17.17
N TYR A 126 5.38 -5.84 -16.03
CA TYR A 126 6.29 -5.06 -15.20
C TYR A 126 6.97 -5.91 -14.13
N PHE A 127 6.19 -6.57 -13.26
CA PHE A 127 6.71 -7.39 -12.17
C PHE A 127 5.67 -8.38 -11.66
N THR A 128 6.07 -9.23 -10.72
CA THR A 128 5.19 -10.13 -9.98
C THR A 128 5.22 -9.75 -8.50
N LEU A 129 4.06 -9.46 -7.92
CA LEU A 129 3.90 -9.38 -6.47
C LEU A 129 3.62 -10.77 -5.92
N VAL A 130 4.19 -11.07 -4.76
CA VAL A 130 4.06 -12.35 -4.12
C VAL A 130 3.54 -12.11 -2.70
N ASP A 131 2.34 -12.60 -2.44
CA ASP A 131 1.72 -12.59 -1.12
C ASP A 131 2.09 -13.91 -0.42
N MET A 132 2.90 -13.79 0.62
CA MET A 132 3.44 -14.93 1.36
C MET A 132 2.49 -15.33 2.48
N PRO A 133 2.57 -16.58 2.99
CA PRO A 133 1.92 -16.93 4.23
C PRO A 133 2.30 -15.96 5.36
N GLY A 134 1.42 -15.76 6.34
CA GLY A 134 1.74 -14.90 7.49
C GLY A 134 2.68 -15.61 8.48
N TYR A 135 3.64 -14.88 9.08
CA TYR A 135 4.60 -15.38 10.08
C TYR A 135 4.15 -15.19 11.54
N GLY A 136 2.93 -14.70 11.76
CA GLY A 136 2.40 -14.40 13.09
C GLY A 136 1.77 -15.62 13.78
N TYR A 137 0.92 -15.37 14.77
CA TYR A 137 0.21 -16.40 15.55
C TYR A 137 -0.54 -17.45 14.72
N ARG A 138 -0.94 -17.12 13.48
CA ARG A 138 -1.68 -18.02 12.57
C ARG A 138 -0.80 -18.60 11.45
N ALA A 139 0.52 -18.53 11.60
CA ALA A 139 1.44 -19.10 10.62
C ALA A 139 1.19 -20.61 10.45
N PRO A 140 1.27 -21.13 9.21
CA PRO A 140 1.35 -22.56 8.97
C PRO A 140 2.52 -23.21 9.72
N GLU A 141 2.41 -24.48 10.07
CA GLU A 141 3.52 -25.23 10.71
C GLU A 141 4.76 -25.30 9.82
N ASP A 142 4.55 -25.39 8.50
CA ASP A 142 5.57 -25.40 7.45
C ASP A 142 5.94 -23.99 6.95
N PHE A 143 5.54 -22.94 7.67
CA PHE A 143 5.81 -21.55 7.29
C PHE A 143 7.30 -21.30 7.03
N VAL A 144 8.15 -21.72 7.96
CA VAL A 144 9.59 -21.48 7.91
C VAL A 144 10.16 -22.15 6.68
N ASP A 145 9.97 -23.45 6.52
CA ASP A 145 10.48 -24.21 5.37
C ASP A 145 10.03 -23.62 4.01
N MET A 146 8.75 -23.23 3.90
CA MET A 146 8.19 -22.68 2.67
C MET A 146 8.74 -21.29 2.33
N VAL A 147 8.76 -20.39 3.32
CA VAL A 147 9.15 -19.00 3.10
C VAL A 147 10.67 -18.86 3.05
N GLU A 148 11.40 -19.56 3.90
CA GLU A 148 12.86 -19.57 3.91
C GLU A 148 13.40 -20.05 2.56
N THR A 149 12.92 -21.19 2.05
CA THR A 149 13.33 -21.72 0.75
C THR A 149 13.05 -20.71 -0.37
N TYR A 150 11.88 -20.06 -0.35
CA TYR A 150 11.54 -19.07 -1.35
C TYR A 150 12.47 -17.84 -1.28
N LEU A 151 12.66 -17.29 -0.08
CA LEU A 151 13.48 -16.11 0.15
C LEU A 151 14.95 -16.35 -0.22
N LYS A 152 15.47 -17.54 0.09
CA LYS A 152 16.85 -17.94 -0.17
C LYS A 152 17.14 -18.23 -1.64
N GLU A 153 16.27 -18.96 -2.32
CA GLU A 153 16.54 -19.45 -3.69
C GLU A 153 16.12 -18.45 -4.78
N ARG A 154 15.26 -17.48 -4.47
CA ARG A 154 14.67 -16.58 -5.47
C ARG A 154 15.59 -15.41 -5.83
N ARG A 155 16.52 -15.67 -6.76
CA ARG A 155 17.51 -14.68 -7.24
C ARG A 155 16.96 -13.38 -7.84
N ASN A 156 15.71 -13.35 -8.29
CA ASN A 156 15.06 -12.15 -8.85
C ASN A 156 14.10 -11.46 -7.87
N LEU A 157 14.18 -11.80 -6.57
CA LEU A 157 13.47 -11.08 -5.53
C LEU A 157 14.10 -9.69 -5.35
N MET A 158 13.32 -8.63 -5.62
CA MET A 158 13.83 -7.26 -5.61
C MET A 158 13.76 -6.61 -4.23
N ARG A 159 12.68 -6.84 -3.48
CA ARG A 159 12.48 -6.29 -2.13
C ARG A 159 11.33 -7.01 -1.41
N THR A 160 11.51 -7.25 -0.12
CA THR A 160 10.47 -7.79 0.79
C THR A 160 9.74 -6.64 1.50
N PHE A 161 8.43 -6.75 1.68
CA PHE A 161 7.61 -5.76 2.38
C PHE A 161 7.06 -6.38 3.65
N LEU A 162 7.56 -5.94 4.80
CA LEU A 162 7.09 -6.41 6.12
C LEU A 162 5.92 -5.54 6.56
N LEU A 163 4.74 -6.15 6.69
CA LEU A 163 3.52 -5.45 7.04
C LEU A 163 3.33 -5.47 8.57
N VAL A 164 3.42 -4.30 9.20
CA VAL A 164 3.23 -4.12 10.64
C VAL A 164 1.90 -3.40 10.87
N ASP A 165 1.09 -3.86 11.84
CA ASP A 165 -0.17 -3.18 12.20
C ASP A 165 0.13 -1.92 13.03
N SER A 166 -0.38 -0.75 12.62
CA SER A 166 -0.16 0.52 13.33
C SER A 166 -0.79 0.59 14.73
N VAL A 167 -1.76 -0.25 15.04
CA VAL A 167 -2.41 -0.32 16.36
C VAL A 167 -1.54 -1.11 17.32
N VAL A 168 -0.98 -2.22 16.84
CA VAL A 168 -0.20 -3.16 17.64
C VAL A 168 1.27 -2.74 17.74
N GLY A 169 1.87 -2.32 16.62
CA GLY A 169 3.31 -2.07 16.51
C GLY A 169 4.11 -3.34 16.23
N ILE A 170 5.43 -3.20 16.26
CA ILE A 170 6.36 -4.32 16.10
C ILE A 170 6.18 -5.33 17.24
N GLN A 171 5.99 -6.60 16.88
CA GLN A 171 5.82 -7.73 17.77
C GLN A 171 7.05 -8.64 17.73
N LYS A 172 7.17 -9.51 18.73
CA LYS A 172 8.25 -10.52 18.76
C LYS A 172 8.21 -11.46 17.55
N THR A 173 7.04 -11.70 16.98
CA THR A 173 6.91 -12.52 15.76
C THR A 173 7.49 -11.84 14.53
N ASP A 174 7.54 -10.50 14.49
CA ASP A 174 8.21 -9.77 13.40
C ASP A 174 9.72 -10.01 13.40
N SER A 175 10.33 -10.28 14.56
CA SER A 175 11.76 -10.60 14.67
C SER A 175 12.16 -11.79 13.79
N ILE A 176 11.31 -12.82 13.67
CA ILE A 176 11.58 -13.99 12.82
C ILE A 176 11.70 -13.57 11.35
N ALA A 177 10.77 -12.73 10.86
CA ALA A 177 10.78 -12.26 9.48
C ALA A 177 11.96 -11.32 9.19
N ILE A 178 12.32 -10.48 10.17
CA ILE A 178 13.46 -9.57 10.10
C ILE A 178 14.76 -10.36 10.09
N GLU A 179 14.93 -11.32 10.99
CA GLU A 179 16.10 -12.19 11.09
C GLU A 179 16.33 -12.96 9.77
N MET A 180 15.29 -13.54 9.18
CA MET A 180 15.40 -14.18 7.86
C MET A 180 15.87 -13.20 6.77
N CYS A 181 15.37 -11.95 6.78
CA CYS A 181 15.79 -10.95 5.80
C CYS A 181 17.25 -10.55 6.01
N GLU A 182 17.68 -10.33 7.25
CA GLU A 182 19.05 -9.95 7.59
C GLU A 182 20.04 -11.10 7.31
N GLU A 183 19.70 -12.34 7.69
CA GLU A 183 20.53 -13.53 7.48
C GLU A 183 20.78 -13.79 5.99
N PHE A 184 19.74 -13.65 5.15
CA PHE A 184 19.86 -13.83 3.71
C PHE A 184 20.28 -12.57 2.95
N ALA A 185 20.65 -11.50 3.67
CA ALA A 185 21.01 -10.19 3.10
C ALA A 185 19.96 -9.67 2.10
N LEU A 186 18.68 -9.92 2.38
CA LEU A 186 17.57 -9.54 1.53
C LEU A 186 17.17 -8.09 1.79
N PRO A 187 17.06 -7.25 0.76
CA PRO A 187 16.54 -5.91 0.93
C PRO A 187 15.07 -5.95 1.34
N TYR A 188 14.70 -5.26 2.41
CA TYR A 188 13.30 -5.19 2.87
C TYR A 188 12.89 -3.78 3.30
N VAL A 189 11.60 -3.58 3.52
CA VAL A 189 11.04 -2.32 4.00
C VAL A 189 9.85 -2.56 4.92
N MET A 190 9.74 -1.73 5.96
CA MET A 190 8.60 -1.73 6.87
C MET A 190 7.42 -0.93 6.32
N VAL A 191 6.24 -1.54 6.29
CA VAL A 191 4.98 -0.91 5.88
C VAL A 191 4.02 -0.93 7.07
N LEU A 192 3.74 0.24 7.64
CA LEU A 192 2.88 0.39 8.79
C LEU A 192 1.42 0.51 8.32
N THR A 193 0.67 -0.59 8.38
CA THR A 193 -0.70 -0.72 7.86
C THR A 193 -1.77 -0.25 8.84
N LYS A 194 -3.00 -0.07 8.35
CA LYS A 194 -4.21 0.26 9.14
C LYS A 194 -4.12 1.57 9.93
N ILE A 195 -3.40 2.56 9.41
CA ILE A 195 -3.21 3.85 10.09
C ILE A 195 -4.53 4.61 10.35
N ASP A 196 -5.62 4.24 9.68
CA ASP A 196 -6.98 4.74 9.96
C ASP A 196 -7.52 4.33 11.34
N LYS A 197 -6.97 3.26 11.94
CA LYS A 197 -7.36 2.77 13.26
C LYS A 197 -6.52 3.33 14.41
N SER A 198 -5.39 3.96 14.12
CA SER A 198 -4.50 4.54 15.13
C SER A 198 -4.80 6.00 15.38
N SER A 199 -4.80 6.42 16.64
CA SER A 199 -4.78 7.85 16.97
C SER A 199 -3.47 8.48 16.49
N LYS A 200 -3.48 9.78 16.16
CA LYS A 200 -2.27 10.47 15.66
C LYS A 200 -1.07 10.33 16.58
N GLY A 201 -1.28 10.50 17.89
CA GLY A 201 -0.21 10.38 18.89
C GLY A 201 0.33 8.95 19.01
N HIS A 202 -0.55 7.94 18.94
CA HIS A 202 -0.13 6.53 18.93
C HIS A 202 0.64 6.18 17.67
N LEU A 203 0.16 6.62 16.50
CA LEU A 203 0.84 6.43 15.23
C LEU A 203 2.24 7.05 15.25
N LEU A 204 2.38 8.28 15.75
CA LEU A 204 3.68 8.95 15.90
C LEU A 204 4.63 8.14 16.79
N LYS A 205 4.13 7.65 17.92
CA LYS A 205 4.92 6.82 18.82
C LYS A 205 5.42 5.55 18.11
N GLN A 206 4.54 4.87 17.37
CA GLN A 206 4.89 3.66 16.61
C GLN A 206 5.93 3.95 15.52
N VAL A 207 5.75 5.02 14.74
CA VAL A 207 6.72 5.48 13.73
C VAL A 207 8.10 5.68 14.35
N LEU A 208 8.18 6.43 15.45
CA LEU A 208 9.45 6.73 16.12
C LEU A 208 10.11 5.48 16.72
N GLN A 209 9.31 4.55 17.24
CA GLN A 209 9.82 3.28 17.77
C GLN A 209 10.38 2.40 16.65
N ILE A 210 9.67 2.27 15.54
CA ILE A 210 10.11 1.48 14.38
C ILE A 210 11.34 2.12 13.74
N GLN A 211 11.39 3.45 13.59
CA GLN A 211 12.56 4.14 13.04
C GLN A 211 13.81 3.87 13.88
N LYS A 212 13.70 4.04 15.22
CA LYS A 212 14.82 3.74 16.14
C LYS A 212 15.25 2.28 16.06
N PHE A 213 14.31 1.35 15.89
CA PHE A 213 14.61 -0.06 15.72
C PHE A 213 15.37 -0.30 14.42
N VAL A 214 14.88 0.24 13.30
CA VAL A 214 15.54 0.14 11.98
C VAL A 214 16.96 0.70 12.03
N ASP A 215 17.15 1.89 12.61
CA ASP A 215 18.46 2.54 12.66
C ASP A 215 19.49 1.80 13.54
N ARG A 216 19.04 1.00 14.52
CA ARG A 216 19.92 0.36 15.51
C ARG A 216 20.12 -1.14 15.31
N GLU A 217 19.06 -1.82 14.86
CA GLU A 217 18.96 -3.28 14.91
C GLU A 217 18.97 -3.91 13.51
N THR A 218 19.01 -3.11 12.43
CA THR A 218 18.88 -3.62 11.05
C THR A 218 19.96 -3.06 10.14
N GLN A 219 20.36 -3.81 9.11
CA GLN A 219 21.32 -3.40 8.09
C GLN A 219 20.69 -3.39 6.69
N GLY A 220 19.79 -4.34 6.40
CA GLY A 220 19.14 -4.51 5.10
C GLY A 220 17.82 -3.75 4.94
N CYS A 221 17.30 -3.17 6.02
CA CYS A 221 16.03 -2.44 6.00
C CYS A 221 16.17 -1.09 5.29
N PHE A 222 15.24 -0.79 4.38
CA PHE A 222 15.11 0.54 3.83
C PHE A 222 14.78 1.53 4.97
N PRO A 223 15.54 2.63 5.14
CA PRO A 223 15.42 3.49 6.32
C PRO A 223 14.06 4.14 6.49
N GLN A 224 13.36 4.46 5.40
CA GLN A 224 12.04 5.06 5.46
C GLN A 224 10.95 3.99 5.51
N LEU A 225 10.12 4.03 6.56
CA LEU A 225 8.89 3.25 6.62
C LEU A 225 7.74 3.91 5.82
N PHE A 226 6.77 3.08 5.42
CA PHE A 226 5.58 3.54 4.68
C PHE A 226 4.30 3.34 5.50
N PRO A 227 3.74 4.40 6.12
CA PRO A 227 2.45 4.30 6.79
C PRO A 227 1.31 4.34 5.77
N VAL A 228 0.45 3.32 5.77
CA VAL A 228 -0.61 3.15 4.77
C VAL A 228 -1.94 2.71 5.39
N SER A 229 -3.03 3.07 4.71
CA SER A 229 -4.38 2.56 4.99
C SER A 229 -5.02 2.09 3.69
N SER A 230 -5.40 0.82 3.64
CA SER A 230 -6.16 0.27 2.51
C SER A 230 -7.60 0.78 2.48
N VAL A 231 -8.15 1.20 3.62
CA VAL A 231 -9.53 1.72 3.75
C VAL A 231 -9.63 3.14 3.24
N THR A 232 -8.72 4.01 3.67
CA THR A 232 -8.71 5.44 3.30
C THR A 232 -7.84 5.71 2.08
N TYR A 233 -7.09 4.70 1.61
CA TYR A 233 -6.10 4.80 0.54
C TYR A 233 -4.92 5.74 0.84
N SER A 234 -4.79 6.18 2.09
CA SER A 234 -3.68 7.03 2.55
C SER A 234 -2.35 6.29 2.41
N GLY A 235 -1.32 6.99 1.88
CA GLY A 235 0.03 6.46 1.67
C GLY A 235 0.20 5.41 0.55
N ILE A 236 -0.89 4.85 0.01
CA ILE A 236 -0.81 3.76 -0.98
C ILE A 236 -0.13 4.20 -2.28
N HIS A 237 -0.37 5.43 -2.72
CA HIS A 237 0.22 5.98 -3.94
C HIS A 237 1.73 6.17 -3.83
N LEU A 238 2.25 6.55 -2.65
CA LEU A 238 3.69 6.59 -2.38
C LEU A 238 4.29 5.19 -2.39
N LEU A 239 3.64 4.23 -1.73
CA LEU A 239 4.07 2.84 -1.72
C LEU A 239 4.12 2.27 -3.15
N ARG A 240 3.11 2.56 -3.98
CA ARG A 240 3.09 2.18 -5.40
C ARG A 240 4.22 2.84 -6.17
N CYS A 241 4.47 4.13 -5.94
CA CYS A 241 5.58 4.85 -6.55
C CYS A 241 6.93 4.23 -6.18
N PHE A 242 7.11 3.88 -4.91
CA PHE A 242 8.30 3.19 -4.43
C PHE A 242 8.47 1.82 -5.09
N ILE A 243 7.40 1.00 -5.15
CA ILE A 243 7.43 -0.30 -5.84
C ILE A 243 7.77 -0.13 -7.32
N ALA A 244 7.17 0.84 -8.01
CA ALA A 244 7.46 1.11 -9.41
C ALA A 244 8.92 1.53 -9.62
N ASN A 245 9.49 2.32 -8.71
CA ASN A 245 10.89 2.72 -8.76
C ASN A 245 11.83 1.53 -8.58
N ILE A 246 11.69 0.77 -7.49
CA ILE A 246 12.61 -0.34 -7.16
C ILE A 246 12.52 -1.50 -8.17
N THR A 247 11.41 -1.61 -8.90
CA THR A 247 11.24 -2.61 -9.98
C THR A 247 11.76 -2.10 -11.33
N GLY A 248 12.32 -0.90 -11.41
CA GLY A 248 12.87 -0.30 -12.63
C GLY A 248 11.82 0.21 -13.62
N ASN A 249 10.56 0.29 -13.21
CA ASN A 249 9.44 0.72 -14.05
C ASN A 249 9.14 2.22 -13.93
N LEU A 250 9.85 2.91 -13.04
CA LEU A 250 9.87 4.35 -12.87
C LEU A 250 11.28 4.77 -12.48
N LYS A 251 11.79 5.85 -13.06
CA LYS A 251 13.02 6.49 -12.58
C LYS A 251 12.60 7.76 -11.84
N THR A 252 12.90 7.82 -10.55
CA THR A 252 12.73 9.04 -9.74
C THR A 252 14.12 9.52 -9.36
N ASP A 253 14.34 10.83 -9.34
CA ASP A 253 15.67 11.44 -9.17
C ASP A 253 16.26 11.35 -7.73
N GLY A 254 15.89 10.32 -6.94
CA GLY A 254 16.12 10.33 -5.49
C GLY A 254 16.47 9.00 -4.80
N LEU A 255 16.74 7.92 -5.55
CA LEU A 255 17.15 6.61 -5.02
C LEU A 255 18.38 6.07 -5.73
#